data_AF-A0A382K9Q6-F1
#
_entry.id   AF-A0A382K9Q6-F1
#
_cell.length_a   1.000
_cell.length_b   1.000
_cell.length_c   1.000
_cell.angle_alpha   90.00
_cell.angle_beta   90.00
_cell.angle_gamma   90.00
#
_symmetry.space_group_name_H-M   'P 1'
#
loop_
_entity.id
_entity.type
_entity.pdbx_description
1 polymer ?
#
loop_
_entity_poly.entity_id
_entity_poly.type
_entity_poly.pdbx_seq_one_letter_code
_entity_poly.pdbx_strand_id
1 'polypeptide(L)' 'MYEEYGVPPAAGTVIGVGIIQGNDTMIIANDATVKAGAYFEVTLKKTLRAQKIALENNLPIIYLVDSAGVFLP' A
#
# COMPACT_ATOMS: atom_id res chain seq x y z
N MET A 1 -3.64 10.74 -12.83
CA MET A 1 -5.08 11.05 -13.02
C MET A 1 -5.60 12.29 -12.25
N TYR A 2 -4.88 12.93 -11.31
CA TYR A 2 -5.46 14.03 -10.52
C TYR A 2 -4.41 15.10 -10.18
N GLU A 3 -3.93 15.84 -11.18
CA GLU A 3 -2.80 16.77 -11.03
C GLU A 3 -3.06 17.85 -9.97
N GLU A 4 -4.30 18.30 -9.82
CA GLU A 4 -4.72 19.30 -8.83
C GLU A 4 -4.61 18.83 -7.36
N TYR A 5 -4.61 17.51 -7.13
CA TYR A 5 -4.48 16.92 -5.79
C TYR A 5 -3.06 16.44 -5.47
N GLY A 6 -2.14 16.59 -6.43
CA GLY A 6 -0.74 16.19 -6.29
C GLY A 6 -0.53 14.69 -6.09
N VAL A 7 0.69 14.32 -5.69
CA VAL A 7 1.03 12.93 -5.33
C VAL A 7 0.82 12.77 -3.82
N PRO A 8 -0.02 11.82 -3.37
CA PRO A 8 -0.20 11.58 -1.94
C PRO A 8 1.13 11.16 -1.30
N PRO A 9 1.45 11.65 -0.09
CA PRO A 9 2.64 11.23 0.65
C PRO A 9 2.74 9.71 0.71
N ALA A 10 3.94 9.17 0.46
CA ALA A 10 4.19 7.73 0.40
C ALA A 10 3.24 6.93 -0.53
N ALA A 11 2.55 7.57 -1.48
CA ALA A 11 1.47 6.97 -2.26
C ALA A 11 0.24 6.53 -1.42
N GLY A 12 -0.02 7.11 -0.25
CA GLY A 12 -1.15 6.77 0.63
C GLY A 12 -1.05 5.41 1.32
N THR A 13 0.12 4.76 1.26
CA THR A 13 0.35 3.45 1.87
C THR A 13 1.82 3.27 2.27
N VAL A 14 2.06 2.69 3.44
CA VAL A 14 3.40 2.28 3.88
C VAL A 14 3.57 0.80 3.57
N ILE A 15 4.70 0.45 2.96
CA ILE A 15 5.00 -0.91 2.52
C ILE A 15 6.42 -1.26 2.92
N GLY A 16 6.63 -2.47 3.42
CA GLY A 16 7.95 -2.98 3.76
C GLY A 16 7.95 -4.48 4.01
N VAL A 17 9.13 -5.04 4.22
CA VAL A 17 9.32 -6.42 4.69
C VAL A 17 9.74 -6.38 6.16
N GLY A 18 9.12 -7.22 6.98
CA GLY A 18 9.47 -7.37 8.39
C GLY A 18 9.38 -8.84 8.83
N ILE A 19 9.95 -9.16 9.98
CA ILE A 19 9.94 -10.51 10.53
C ILE A 19 8.71 -10.69 11.43
N ILE A 20 7.86 -11.67 11.12
CA ILE A 20 6.71 -12.06 11.93
C ILE A 20 6.83 -13.53 12.30
N GLN A 21 6.95 -13.82 13.60
CA GLN A 21 7.17 -15.17 14.12
C GLN A 21 8.33 -15.92 13.42
N GLY A 22 9.42 -15.21 13.11
CA GLY A 22 10.60 -15.78 12.45
C GLY A 22 10.53 -15.89 10.93
N ASN A 23 9.46 -15.42 10.28
CA ASN A 23 9.31 -15.44 8.82
C ASN A 23 9.35 -14.02 8.24
N ASP A 24 10.13 -13.82 7.19
CA ASP A 24 10.07 -12.59 6.38
C ASP A 24 8.68 -12.44 5.76
N THR A 25 8.04 -11.31 5.98
CA THR A 25 6.65 -11.06 5.62
C THR A 25 6.52 -9.69 4.97
N MET A 26 5.86 -9.62 3.82
CA MET A 26 5.49 -8.37 3.17
C MET A 26 4.31 -7.75 3.94
N ILE A 27 4.46 -6.49 4.34
CA ILE A 27 3.44 -5.73 5.07
C ILE A 27 3.01 -4.56 4.19
N ILE A 28 1.70 -4.43 3.98
CA ILE A 28 1.09 -3.33 3.23
C ILE A 28 0.05 -2.66 4.13
N ALA A 29 0.30 -1.41 4.51
CA ALA A 29 -0.53 -0.67 5.45
C ALA A 29 -1.08 0.59 4.80
N ASN A 30 -2.38 0.80 4.84
CA ASN A 30 -2.97 2.05 4.37
C ASN A 30 -2.67 3.18 5.38
N ASP A 31 -2.45 4.38 4.87
CA ASP A 31 -2.30 5.56 5.72
C ASP A 31 -3.63 6.30 5.84
N ALA A 32 -4.35 6.05 6.94
CA ALA A 32 -5.64 6.68 7.21
C ALA A 32 -5.55 8.21 7.34
N THR A 33 -4.36 8.77 7.62
CA THR A 33 -4.16 10.23 7.70
C THR A 33 -4.09 10.88 6.33
N VAL A 34 -3.86 10.10 5.27
CA VAL A 34 -3.84 10.55 3.88
C VAL A 34 -5.19 10.25 3.23
N LYS A 35 -6.09 11.23 3.25
CA LYS A 35 -7.43 11.13 2.61
C LYS A 35 -8.22 9.89 3.06
N ALA A 36 -8.19 9.57 4.36
CA ALA A 36 -8.86 8.39 4.93
C ALA A 36 -8.42 7.06 4.29
N GLY A 37 -7.15 6.96 3.86
CA GLY A 37 -6.60 5.75 3.24
C GLY A 37 -7.14 5.46 1.84
N ALA A 38 -7.63 6.49 1.13
CA ALA A 38 -8.13 6.33 -0.23
C ALA A 38 -7.02 5.90 -1.21
N TYR A 39 -7.37 5.01 -2.14
CA TYR A 39 -6.48 4.51 -3.19
C TYR A 39 -6.41 5.48 -4.35
N PHE A 40 -5.20 5.98 -4.60
CA PHE A 40 -4.85 6.70 -5.81
C PHE A 40 -4.31 5.73 -6.87
N GLU A 41 -4.23 6.18 -8.11
CA GLU A 41 -3.57 5.43 -9.21
C GLU A 41 -2.14 5.00 -8.82
N VAL A 42 -1.40 5.87 -8.13
CA VAL A 42 -0.04 5.58 -7.64
C VAL A 42 -0.04 4.57 -6.48
N THR A 43 -1.05 4.58 -5.61
CA THR A 43 -1.24 3.59 -4.54
C THR A 43 -1.38 2.20 -5.15
N LEU A 44 -2.21 2.06 -6.18
CA LEU A 44 -2.41 0.78 -6.87
C LEU A 44 -1.11 0.26 -7.47
N LYS A 45 -0.36 1.10 -8.20
CA LYS A 45 0.95 0.73 -8.78
C LYS A 45 1.95 0.27 -7.71
N LYS A 46 2.02 1.00 -6.58
CA LYS A 46 2.92 0.67 -5.47
C LYS A 46 2.54 -0.66 -4.80
N THR A 47 1.26 -0.90 -4.56
CA THR A 47 0.74 -2.15 -3.97
C THR A 47 0.96 -3.34 -4.89
N LEU A 48 0.69 -3.21 -6.20
CA LEU A 48 0.95 -4.29 -7.18
C LEU A 48 2.45 -4.63 -7.26
N ARG A 49 3.32 -3.63 -7.18
CA ARG A 49 4.77 -3.87 -7.11
C ARG A 49 5.13 -4.69 -5.86
N ALA A 50 4.55 -4.38 -4.71
CA ALA A 50 4.77 -5.10 -3.46
C ALA A 50 4.26 -6.55 -3.51
N GLN A 51 3.05 -6.76 -4.03
CA GLN A 51 2.49 -8.10 -4.26
C GLN A 51 3.39 -8.93 -5.19
N LYS A 52 3.93 -8.31 -6.24
CA LYS A 52 4.89 -8.97 -7.14
C LYS A 52 6.17 -9.39 -6.43
N ILE A 53 6.75 -8.53 -5.57
CA ILE A 53 7.93 -8.88 -4.75
C ILE A 53 7.61 -10.09 -3.88
N ALA A 54 6.47 -10.05 -3.18
CA ALA A 54 6.08 -11.13 -2.28
C ALA A 54 5.88 -12.46 -3.03
N LEU A 55 5.25 -12.41 -4.21
CA LEU A 55 5.08 -13.58 -5.07
C LEU A 55 6.44 -14.15 -5.54
N GLU A 56 7.35 -13.29 -6.00
CA GLU A 56 8.68 -13.69 -6.49
C GLU A 56 9.55 -14.31 -5.38
N ASN A 57 9.33 -13.94 -4.12
CA ASN A 57 10.13 -14.36 -2.97
C ASN A 57 9.39 -15.31 -2.01
N ASN A 58 8.20 -15.78 -2.38
CA ASN A 58 7.33 -16.61 -1.54
C ASN A 58 7.09 -16.02 -0.13
N LEU A 59 6.98 -14.70 -0.03
CA LEU A 59 6.70 -14.02 1.23
C LEU A 59 5.20 -14.08 1.53
N PRO A 60 4.78 -14.43 2.75
CA PRO A 60 3.44 -14.12 3.22
C PRO A 60 3.16 -12.62 3.07
N ILE A 61 1.90 -12.26 2.81
CA ILE A 61 1.48 -10.87 2.71
C ILE A 61 0.43 -10.60 3.79
N ILE A 62 0.66 -9.54 4.57
CA ILE A 62 -0.31 -9.01 5.52
C ILE A 62 -0.74 -7.61 5.07
N TYR A 63 -2.06 -7.41 4.99
CA TYR A 63 -2.67 -6.11 4.79
C TYR A 63 -3.18 -5.55 6.11
N LEU A 64 -2.75 -4.35 6.45
CA LEU A 64 -3.35 -3.52 7.50
C LEU A 64 -4.30 -2.54 6.81
N VAL A 65 -5.55 -2.97 6.64
CA VAL A 65 -6.54 -2.26 5.83
C VAL A 65 -7.25 -1.20 6.67
N ASP A 66 -7.08 0.05 6.28
CA ASP A 66 -7.87 1.20 6.74
C ASP A 66 -8.04 2.14 5.55
N SER A 67 -9.11 1.93 4.78
CA SER A 67 -9.26 2.52 3.46
C SER A 67 -10.69 2.96 3.17
N ALA A 68 -10.83 4.20 2.68
CA ALA A 68 -12.07 4.76 2.17
C ALA A 68 -12.47 4.27 0.76
N GLY A 69 -11.69 3.37 0.14
CA GLY A 69 -11.91 2.91 -1.24
C GLY A 69 -11.10 3.70 -2.26
N VAL A 70 -11.56 3.75 -3.51
CA VAL A 70 -10.87 4.51 -4.58
C VAL A 70 -11.05 6.01 -4.33
N PHE A 71 -9.99 6.78 -4.54
CA PHE A 71 -10.08 8.24 -4.56
C PHE A 71 -10.86 8.68 -5.81
N LEU A 72 -12.11 9.07 -5.59
CA LEU A 72 -13.06 9.60 -6.58
C LEU A 72 -13.33 11.06 -6.18
N PRO A 73 -12.53 12.05 -6.63
CA PRO A 73 -12.93 13.44 -6.49
C PRO A 73 -14.22 13.73 -7.26
#